data_AF-A0A3D4CP82-F1
#
_entry.id   AF-A0A3D4CP82-F1
#
_cell.length_a   1.000
_cell.length_b   1.000
_cell.length_c   1.000
_cell.angle_alpha   90.00
_cell.angle_beta   90.00
_cell.angle_gamma   90.00
#
_symmetry.space_group_name_H-M   'P 1'
#
loop_
_entity.id
_entity.type
_entity.pdbx_description
1 polymer ?
#
loop_
_entity_poly.entity_id
_entity_poly.type
_entity_poly.pdbx_seq_one_letter_code
_entity_poly.pdbx_strand_id
1 'polypeptide(L)'
;MKFGCLFVILGISLVILVPSLSLGAKPRGPLWTDPAKAAKEDPDFVIQGEYAGKASGVQVAALGGGKFHVSKFKGGLPGAGWDGSGPSVELADQQRVRVATKGCEKVRRESPTLGKSPPEGADIVVGEKAGSGLLKGKVEGGVLFPPAQTVREYGDFLMHLEFQLPYKPRSPLSSQDRGNSGVYLHNRYEVQVLDSFGLVYDPAYVKVKIRSDPRQWCGCF
;
A
#
# COMPACT_ATOMS: atom_id res chain seq x y z
N MET A 1 34.50 41.69 43.16
CA MET A 1 33.74 40.44 43.34
C MET A 1 32.54 40.46 42.41
N LYS A 2 32.45 39.45 41.53
CA LYS A 2 31.25 38.85 40.90
C LYS A 2 30.28 39.73 40.06
N PHE A 3 30.40 39.52 38.75
CA PHE A 3 29.37 39.27 37.70
C PHE A 3 28.03 40.02 37.70
N GLY A 4 27.71 40.57 36.52
CA GLY A 4 26.36 40.97 36.15
C GLY A 4 26.19 41.34 34.66
N CYS A 5 26.83 40.61 33.73
CA CYS A 5 26.43 40.62 32.33
C CYS A 5 25.05 39.97 32.22
N LEU A 6 23.97 40.74 32.04
CA LEU A 6 22.73 40.23 31.43
C LEU A 6 21.79 41.37 31.01
N PHE A 7 22.26 42.22 30.12
CA PHE A 7 21.37 42.96 29.23
C PHE A 7 21.69 42.51 27.81
N VAL A 8 20.66 42.35 26.99
CA VAL A 8 20.67 41.75 25.64
C VAL A 8 20.61 40.21 25.66
N ILE A 9 19.38 39.70 25.76
CA ILE A 9 18.74 38.67 24.91
C ILE A 9 17.36 38.44 25.56
N LEU A 10 16.48 39.43 25.44
CA LEU A 10 15.07 39.29 25.80
C LEU A 10 14.22 39.90 24.68
N GLY A 11 14.40 39.33 23.49
CA GLY A 11 13.69 39.70 22.30
C GLY A 11 14.01 38.67 21.24
N ILE A 12 12.99 38.01 20.71
CA ILE A 12 13.06 36.90 19.74
C ILE A 12 13.22 35.51 20.40
N SER A 13 12.24 35.12 21.20
CA SER A 13 11.82 33.72 21.28
C SER A 13 10.30 33.64 21.28
N LEU A 14 9.71 34.28 20.27
CA LEU A 14 8.43 33.82 19.73
C LEU A 14 8.78 32.79 18.66
N VAL A 15 9.23 31.62 19.12
CA VAL A 15 9.38 30.45 18.25
C VAL A 15 7.99 30.15 17.73
N ILE A 16 7.84 30.37 16.43
CA ILE A 16 6.65 30.09 15.66
C ILE A 16 6.37 28.60 15.84
N LEU A 17 5.45 28.25 16.73
CA LEU A 17 4.84 26.94 16.78
C LEU A 17 3.90 26.89 15.57
N VAL A 18 4.46 26.74 14.37
CA VAL A 18 3.66 26.36 13.20
C VAL A 18 3.20 24.94 13.54
N PRO A 19 1.89 24.69 13.75
CA PRO A 19 1.44 23.32 13.76
C PRO A 19 1.88 22.77 12.41
N SER A 20 2.69 21.72 12.42
CA SER A 20 2.91 20.91 11.23
C SER A 20 1.55 20.33 10.87
N LEU A 21 0.72 21.13 10.19
CA LEU A 21 -0.29 20.63 9.31
C LEU A 21 0.51 19.86 8.28
N SER A 22 0.69 18.57 8.55
CA SER A 22 0.81 17.57 7.50
C SER A 22 -0.41 17.79 6.62
N LEU A 23 -0.28 18.70 5.66
CA LEU A 23 -1.10 18.75 4.47
C LEU A 23 -0.86 17.39 3.82
N GLY A 24 -1.61 16.37 4.26
CA GLY A 24 -1.73 15.11 3.56
C GLY A 24 -2.00 15.50 2.12
N ALA A 25 -1.09 15.11 1.22
CA ALA A 25 -1.19 15.48 -0.18
C ALA A 25 -2.61 15.15 -0.64
N LYS A 26 -3.35 16.14 -1.15
CA LYS A 26 -4.69 15.89 -1.71
C LYS A 26 -4.57 14.71 -2.68
N PRO A 27 -5.46 13.70 -2.61
CA PRO A 27 -5.41 12.57 -3.53
C PRO A 27 -5.35 13.08 -4.96
N ARG A 28 -4.27 12.76 -5.68
CA ARG A 28 -4.15 13.15 -7.08
C ARG A 28 -5.02 12.21 -7.91
N GLY A 29 -6.26 12.62 -8.16
CA GLY A 29 -7.19 11.92 -9.05
C GLY A 29 -8.17 11.00 -8.34
N PRO A 30 -8.96 10.22 -9.11
CA PRO A 30 -10.00 9.36 -8.58
C PRO A 30 -9.41 8.22 -7.73
N LEU A 31 -10.21 7.76 -6.77
CA LEU A 31 -9.92 6.69 -5.84
C LEU A 31 -11.15 5.79 -5.74
N TRP A 32 -10.94 4.49 -5.74
CA TRP A 32 -12.02 3.51 -5.60
C TRP A 32 -11.73 2.52 -4.47
N THR A 33 -12.69 2.34 -3.57
CA THR A 33 -12.71 1.29 -2.54
C THR A 33 -13.68 0.16 -2.87
N ASP A 34 -14.45 0.30 -3.94
CA ASP A 34 -15.34 -0.75 -4.46
C ASP A 34 -14.77 -1.24 -5.81
N PRO A 35 -14.32 -2.49 -5.91
CA PRO A 35 -13.81 -3.08 -7.14
C PRO A 35 -14.82 -3.08 -8.30
N ALA A 36 -16.11 -3.29 -8.03
CA ALA A 36 -17.14 -3.29 -9.06
C ALA A 36 -17.38 -1.88 -9.61
N LYS A 37 -17.28 -0.86 -8.75
CA LYS A 37 -17.30 0.54 -9.18
C LYS A 37 -16.05 0.89 -9.99
N ALA A 38 -14.86 0.50 -9.52
CA ALA A 38 -13.61 0.71 -10.23
C ALA A 38 -13.64 0.10 -11.64
N ALA A 39 -14.11 -1.14 -11.78
CA ALA A 39 -14.21 -1.84 -13.07
C ALA A 39 -15.15 -1.14 -14.07
N LYS A 40 -16.18 -0.44 -13.58
CA LYS A 40 -17.13 0.30 -14.42
C LYS A 40 -16.60 1.68 -14.82
N GLU A 41 -15.92 2.36 -13.90
CA GLU A 41 -15.50 3.77 -14.08
C GLU A 41 -14.10 3.92 -14.67
N ASP A 42 -13.23 2.90 -14.54
CA ASP A 42 -11.88 2.91 -15.09
C ASP A 42 -11.54 1.57 -15.79
N PRO A 43 -11.47 1.53 -17.13
CA PRO A 43 -11.15 0.30 -17.86
C PRO A 43 -9.74 -0.22 -17.53
N ASP A 44 -8.84 0.63 -17.04
CA ASP A 44 -7.49 0.24 -16.63
C ASP A 44 -7.53 -0.74 -15.45
N PHE A 45 -8.55 -0.69 -14.59
CA PHE A 45 -8.71 -1.60 -13.45
C PHE A 45 -8.87 -3.05 -13.90
N VAL A 46 -9.64 -3.30 -14.96
CA VAL A 46 -9.87 -4.64 -15.51
C VAL A 46 -8.62 -5.18 -16.21
N ILE A 47 -7.75 -4.29 -16.70
CA ILE A 47 -6.48 -4.63 -17.37
C ILE A 47 -5.36 -4.84 -16.35
N GLN A 48 -5.37 -4.11 -15.22
CA GLN A 48 -4.39 -4.30 -14.16
C GLN A 48 -4.43 -5.74 -13.62
N GLY A 49 -3.27 -6.35 -13.39
CA GLY A 49 -3.17 -7.66 -12.76
C GLY A 49 -1.91 -8.44 -13.14
N GLU A 50 -1.89 -9.70 -12.73
CA GLU A 50 -0.85 -10.65 -13.07
C GLU A 50 -1.30 -11.57 -14.19
N TYR A 51 -0.38 -11.90 -15.08
CA TYR A 51 -0.61 -12.76 -16.23
C TYR A 51 0.48 -13.84 -16.27
N ALA A 52 0.08 -15.10 -16.17
CA ALA A 52 0.98 -16.24 -16.19
C ALA A 52 1.03 -16.88 -17.58
N GLY A 53 2.22 -17.04 -18.13
CA GLY A 53 2.48 -17.79 -19.35
C GLY A 53 3.45 -18.94 -19.11
N LYS A 54 3.60 -19.84 -20.09
CA LYS A 54 4.38 -21.08 -19.97
C LYS A 54 5.84 -20.90 -19.53
N ALA A 55 6.47 -19.79 -19.91
CA ALA A 55 7.88 -19.50 -19.60
C ALA A 55 8.10 -18.03 -19.21
N SER A 56 7.03 -17.31 -18.84
CA SER A 56 7.11 -15.92 -18.40
C SER A 56 5.92 -15.53 -17.54
N GLY A 57 6.15 -14.65 -16.56
CA GLY A 57 5.10 -13.92 -15.87
C GLY A 57 5.09 -12.45 -16.29
N VAL A 58 3.93 -11.82 -16.34
CA VAL A 58 3.78 -10.38 -16.61
C VAL A 58 2.94 -9.75 -15.52
N GLN A 59 3.45 -8.70 -14.89
CA GLN A 59 2.67 -7.82 -14.02
C GLN A 59 2.35 -6.53 -14.78
N VAL A 60 1.08 -6.16 -14.80
CA VAL A 60 0.58 -4.95 -15.45
C VAL A 60 -0.02 -4.06 -14.37
N ALA A 61 0.64 -2.95 -14.04
CA ALA A 61 0.15 -1.97 -13.07
C ALA A 61 -0.44 -0.75 -13.81
N ALA A 62 -1.66 -0.36 -13.47
CA ALA A 62 -2.30 0.83 -14.03
C ALA A 62 -1.62 2.09 -13.49
N LEU A 63 -1.36 3.04 -14.40
CA LEU A 63 -0.88 4.40 -14.12
C LEU A 63 -1.98 5.46 -14.40
N GLY A 64 -3.16 4.99 -14.84
CA GLY A 64 -4.33 5.77 -15.18
C GLY A 64 -4.28 6.38 -16.58
N GLY A 65 -5.47 6.53 -17.19
CA GLY A 65 -5.61 7.16 -18.50
C GLY A 65 -5.08 6.29 -19.64
N GLY A 66 -5.25 4.98 -19.56
CA GLY A 66 -4.83 4.02 -20.58
C GLY A 66 -3.33 3.70 -20.57
N LYS A 67 -2.61 4.07 -19.50
CA LYS A 67 -1.16 3.90 -19.37
C LYS A 67 -0.84 2.87 -18.29
N PHE A 68 0.18 2.05 -18.56
CA PHE A 68 0.56 0.94 -17.70
C PHE A 68 2.07 0.87 -17.51
N HIS A 69 2.48 0.42 -16.33
CA HIS A 69 3.82 -0.08 -16.07
C HIS A 69 3.78 -1.60 -16.20
N VAL A 70 4.50 -2.14 -17.19
CA VAL A 70 4.50 -3.57 -17.51
C VAL A 70 5.86 -4.16 -17.18
N SER A 71 5.86 -5.15 -16.30
CA SER A 71 7.06 -5.87 -15.87
C SER A 71 6.96 -7.32 -16.33
N LYS A 72 7.89 -7.79 -17.16
CA LYS A 72 7.96 -9.17 -17.66
C LYS A 72 9.12 -9.90 -16.99
N PHE A 73 8.81 -11.06 -16.44
CA PHE A 73 9.69 -11.92 -15.68
C PHE A 73 9.90 -13.23 -16.44
N LYS A 74 11.13 -13.74 -16.48
CA LYS A 74 11.47 -14.99 -17.15
C LYS A 74 11.16 -16.19 -16.26
N GLY A 75 10.67 -17.28 -16.83
CA GLY A 75 10.29 -18.50 -16.09
C GLY A 75 8.88 -18.45 -15.51
N GLY A 76 8.47 -17.34 -14.90
CA GLY A 76 7.15 -17.21 -14.28
C GLY A 76 6.97 -15.88 -13.55
N LEU A 77 5.88 -15.75 -12.78
CA LEU A 77 5.62 -14.58 -11.94
C LEU A 77 6.52 -14.61 -10.68
N PRO A 78 6.79 -13.47 -10.04
CA PRO A 78 7.41 -13.45 -8.72
C PRO A 78 6.66 -14.36 -7.73
N GLY A 79 7.39 -15.23 -7.02
CA GLY A 79 6.80 -16.26 -6.14
C GLY A 79 6.08 -17.41 -6.85
N ALA A 80 6.14 -17.48 -8.18
CA ALA A 80 5.51 -18.54 -8.99
C ALA A 80 6.30 -18.77 -10.30
N GLY A 81 7.48 -19.37 -10.18
CA GLY A 81 8.30 -19.83 -11.31
C GLY A 81 9.30 -18.83 -11.89
N TRP A 82 9.30 -17.55 -11.45
CA TRP A 82 10.35 -16.60 -11.83
C TRP A 82 11.74 -17.13 -11.47
N ASP A 83 12.69 -17.04 -12.41
CA ASP A 83 14.07 -17.52 -12.25
C ASP A 83 15.00 -16.54 -11.50
N GLY A 84 14.49 -15.38 -11.06
CA GLY A 84 15.25 -14.35 -10.36
C GLY A 84 16.06 -13.43 -11.27
N SER A 85 16.06 -13.64 -12.59
CA SER A 85 16.72 -12.74 -13.54
C SER A 85 16.02 -11.38 -13.62
N GLY A 86 16.78 -10.34 -13.95
CA GLY A 86 16.26 -8.98 -14.05
C GLY A 86 15.06 -8.86 -15.00
N PRO A 87 13.97 -8.18 -14.60
CA PRO A 87 12.78 -8.09 -15.42
C PRO A 87 13.00 -7.16 -16.64
N SER A 88 12.24 -7.40 -17.71
CA SER A 88 12.05 -6.42 -18.77
C SER A 88 10.88 -5.51 -18.41
N VAL A 89 11.11 -4.20 -18.36
CA VAL A 89 10.10 -3.23 -17.94
C VAL A 89 9.86 -2.18 -19.02
N GLU A 90 8.59 -1.92 -19.33
CA GLU A 90 8.17 -0.88 -20.28
C GLU A 90 6.98 -0.07 -19.77
N LEU A 91 6.84 1.15 -20.29
CA LEU A 91 5.59 1.91 -20.22
C LEU A 91 4.76 1.57 -21.46
N ALA A 92 3.53 1.14 -21.23
CA ALA A 92 2.66 0.60 -22.27
C ALA A 92 1.31 1.33 -22.30
N ASP A 93 0.71 1.37 -23.49
CA ASP A 93 -0.72 1.58 -23.65
C ASP A 93 -1.49 0.24 -23.64
N GLN A 94 -2.81 0.28 -23.77
CA GLN A 94 -3.63 -0.93 -23.80
C GLN A 94 -3.24 -1.91 -24.92
N GLN A 95 -2.82 -1.42 -26.08
CA GLN A 95 -2.45 -2.28 -27.21
C GLN A 95 -1.14 -3.03 -26.92
N ARG A 96 -0.15 -2.32 -26.36
CA ARG A 96 1.11 -2.91 -25.91
C ARG A 96 0.90 -3.92 -24.79
N VAL A 97 -0.03 -3.66 -23.86
CA VAL A 97 -0.42 -4.66 -22.84
C VAL A 97 -0.97 -5.93 -23.47
N ARG A 98 -1.87 -5.83 -24.47
CA ARG A 98 -2.40 -7.00 -25.18
C ARG A 98 -1.31 -7.83 -25.85
N VAL A 99 -0.29 -7.17 -26.41
CA VAL A 99 0.88 -7.85 -27.00
C VAL A 99 1.72 -8.51 -25.91
N ALA A 100 2.02 -7.80 -24.83
CA ALA A 100 2.86 -8.31 -23.73
C ALA A 100 2.24 -9.52 -23.02
N THR A 101 0.91 -9.55 -22.93
CA THR A 101 0.13 -10.61 -22.25
C THR A 101 -0.40 -11.68 -23.20
N LYS A 102 -0.05 -11.64 -24.49
CA LYS A 102 -0.48 -12.65 -25.47
C LYS A 102 -0.01 -14.04 -25.07
N GLY A 103 -0.95 -14.99 -25.00
CA GLY A 103 -0.66 -16.37 -24.58
C GLY A 103 -0.41 -16.54 -23.08
N CYS A 104 -0.73 -15.53 -22.28
CA CYS A 104 -0.78 -15.61 -20.83
C CYS A 104 -2.24 -15.65 -20.35
N GLU A 105 -2.48 -16.28 -19.20
CA GLU A 105 -3.75 -16.26 -18.50
C GLU A 105 -3.69 -15.28 -17.35
N LYS A 106 -4.76 -14.49 -17.16
CA LYS A 106 -4.83 -13.57 -16.02
C LYS A 106 -5.04 -14.39 -14.74
N VAL A 107 -4.16 -14.21 -13.76
CA VAL A 107 -4.19 -14.95 -12.49
C VAL A 107 -4.72 -14.06 -11.38
N ARG A 108 -5.55 -14.64 -10.53
CA ARG A 108 -5.99 -14.04 -9.26
C ARG A 108 -5.36 -14.84 -8.12
N ARG A 109 -4.58 -14.18 -7.28
CA ARG A 109 -4.07 -14.76 -6.05
C ARG A 109 -5.08 -14.60 -4.94
N GLU A 110 -5.17 -15.61 -4.09
CA GLU A 110 -5.99 -15.61 -2.89
C GLU A 110 -5.13 -16.06 -1.72
N SER A 111 -5.26 -15.36 -0.58
CA SER A 111 -4.54 -15.78 0.62
C SER A 111 -5.15 -17.10 1.12
N PRO A 112 -4.34 -18.11 1.51
CA PRO A 112 -4.85 -19.33 2.12
C PRO A 112 -5.53 -19.08 3.48
N THR A 113 -5.36 -17.89 4.07
CA THR A 113 -6.03 -17.48 5.31
C THR A 113 -7.13 -16.45 5.09
N LEU A 114 -7.50 -16.12 3.85
CA LEU A 114 -8.60 -15.20 3.57
C LEU A 114 -9.92 -15.74 4.15
N GLY A 115 -10.64 -14.92 4.91
CA GLY A 115 -11.87 -15.28 5.59
C GLY A 115 -11.68 -16.29 6.73
N LYS A 116 -10.45 -16.57 7.18
CA LYS A 116 -10.20 -17.55 8.23
C LYS A 116 -10.91 -17.12 9.52
N SER A 117 -11.77 -17.99 10.04
CA SER A 117 -12.47 -17.72 11.30
C SER A 117 -11.50 -17.56 12.47
N PRO A 118 -11.81 -16.68 13.43
CA PRO A 118 -11.02 -16.56 14.64
C PRO A 118 -10.98 -17.91 15.40
N PRO A 119 -9.82 -18.31 15.94
CA PRO A 119 -9.75 -19.51 16.78
C PRO A 119 -10.52 -19.32 18.09
N GLU A 120 -10.82 -20.42 18.77
CA GLU A 120 -11.48 -20.38 20.08
C GLU A 120 -10.69 -19.50 21.07
N GLY A 121 -11.39 -18.63 21.80
CA GLY A 121 -10.78 -17.72 22.77
C GLY A 121 -10.10 -16.48 22.18
N ALA A 122 -10.10 -16.28 20.85
CA ALA A 122 -9.53 -15.07 20.25
C ALA A 122 -10.37 -13.82 20.53
N ASP A 123 -9.68 -12.71 20.82
CA ASP A 123 -10.28 -11.38 20.85
C ASP A 123 -10.64 -10.96 19.41
N ILE A 124 -11.94 -10.82 19.13
CA ILE A 124 -12.44 -10.40 17.82
C ILE A 124 -12.45 -8.87 17.79
N VAL A 125 -11.39 -8.25 17.29
CA VAL A 125 -11.29 -6.77 17.24
C VAL A 125 -12.26 -6.16 16.24
N VAL A 126 -12.36 -6.76 15.03
CA VAL A 126 -13.24 -6.38 13.92
C VAL A 126 -13.83 -7.65 13.33
N GLY A 127 -15.14 -7.71 13.08
CA GLY A 127 -15.82 -8.87 12.51
C GLY A 127 -17.28 -8.61 12.16
N GLU A 128 -17.96 -9.66 11.69
CA GLU A 128 -19.36 -9.60 11.21
C GLU A 128 -20.38 -9.21 12.29
N LYS A 129 -20.09 -9.56 13.55
CA LYS A 129 -20.91 -9.16 14.70
C LYS A 129 -20.36 -7.87 15.29
N ALA A 130 -21.20 -6.84 15.34
CA ALA A 130 -20.87 -5.59 16.00
C ALA A 130 -20.66 -5.82 17.49
N GLY A 131 -19.53 -5.31 18.01
CA GLY A 131 -19.30 -5.22 19.44
C GLY A 131 -18.14 -6.06 19.89
N SER A 132 -16.95 -5.47 19.87
CA SER A 132 -15.90 -5.94 20.76
C SER A 132 -15.73 -5.02 21.96
N GLY A 133 -16.00 -3.71 21.84
CA GLY A 133 -15.57 -2.75 22.87
C GLY A 133 -14.05 -2.77 23.08
N LEU A 134 -13.33 -3.55 22.27
CA LEU A 134 -11.89 -3.75 22.30
C LEU A 134 -11.18 -2.75 21.41
N LEU A 135 -11.92 -1.85 20.74
CA LEU A 135 -11.41 -0.94 19.73
C LEU A 135 -11.99 0.46 19.90
N LYS A 136 -11.11 1.46 19.91
CA LYS A 136 -11.43 2.86 19.66
C LYS A 136 -11.20 3.10 18.17
N GLY A 137 -12.27 3.34 17.42
CA GLY A 137 -12.18 3.55 15.97
C GLY A 137 -13.53 3.50 15.30
N LYS A 138 -13.54 3.74 14.00
CA LYS A 138 -14.76 3.71 13.18
C LYS A 138 -14.91 2.33 12.53
N VAL A 139 -16.04 1.66 12.76
CA VAL A 139 -16.40 0.41 12.09
C VAL A 139 -17.76 0.58 11.41
N GLU A 140 -17.83 0.31 10.11
CA GLU A 140 -19.08 0.33 9.33
C GLU A 140 -19.15 -0.92 8.44
N GLY A 141 -20.29 -1.63 8.47
CA GLY A 141 -20.50 -2.81 7.62
C GLY A 141 -19.46 -3.93 7.80
N GLY A 142 -18.91 -4.08 9.02
CA GLY A 142 -17.85 -5.07 9.31
C GLY A 142 -16.43 -4.63 8.89
N VAL A 143 -16.26 -3.40 8.38
CA VAL A 143 -14.97 -2.86 7.95
C VAL A 143 -14.47 -1.83 8.95
N LEU A 144 -13.20 -1.95 9.34
CA LEU A 144 -12.49 -0.97 10.15
C LEU A 144 -11.92 0.15 9.28
N PHE A 145 -12.18 1.40 9.68
CA PHE A 145 -11.61 2.58 9.07
C PHE A 145 -10.54 3.19 9.99
N PRO A 146 -9.28 3.31 9.54
CA PRO A 146 -8.24 3.99 10.32
C PRO A 146 -8.53 5.50 10.44
N PRO A 147 -8.05 6.16 11.51
CA PRO A 147 -7.25 5.60 12.60
C PRO A 147 -8.09 4.80 13.60
N ALA A 148 -7.47 3.76 14.17
CA ALA A 148 -8.08 2.97 15.23
C ALA A 148 -7.01 2.38 16.15
N GLN A 149 -7.39 2.09 17.39
CA GLN A 149 -6.50 1.51 18.39
C GLN A 149 -7.27 0.58 19.32
N THR A 150 -6.66 -0.54 19.71
CA THR A 150 -7.25 -1.42 20.70
C THR A 150 -7.39 -0.72 22.06
N VAL A 151 -8.45 -1.02 22.80
CA VAL A 151 -8.64 -0.54 24.18
C VAL A 151 -7.74 -1.31 25.13
N ARG A 152 -7.55 -2.61 24.88
CA ARG A 152 -6.65 -3.47 25.63
C ARG A 152 -5.22 -3.32 25.15
N GLU A 153 -4.30 -3.53 26.07
CA GLU A 153 -2.89 -3.76 25.80
C GLU A 153 -2.64 -5.26 25.67
N TYR A 154 -1.77 -5.64 24.73
CA TYR A 154 -1.38 -7.03 24.52
C TYR A 154 0.12 -7.17 24.78
N GLY A 155 0.51 -8.28 25.42
CA GLY A 155 1.89 -8.75 25.48
C GLY A 155 2.21 -9.54 24.22
N ASP A 156 2.60 -10.81 24.35
CA ASP A 156 2.75 -11.68 23.19
C ASP A 156 1.37 -12.04 22.60
N PHE A 157 1.23 -11.98 21.27
CA PHE A 157 -0.01 -12.32 20.59
C PHE A 157 0.22 -12.93 19.21
N LEU A 158 -0.82 -13.62 18.72
CA LEU A 158 -0.99 -13.95 17.31
C LEU A 158 -2.13 -13.08 16.77
N MET A 159 -1.91 -12.47 15.61
CA MET A 159 -2.90 -11.60 14.97
C MET A 159 -3.18 -12.08 13.55
N HIS A 160 -4.46 -12.15 13.21
CA HIS A 160 -4.93 -12.28 11.84
C HIS A 160 -5.58 -10.95 11.43
N LEU A 161 -5.17 -10.39 10.29
CA LEU A 161 -5.72 -9.15 9.76
C LEU A 161 -5.90 -9.31 8.25
N GLU A 162 -7.06 -8.88 7.77
CA GLU A 162 -7.36 -8.72 6.35
C GLU A 162 -7.58 -7.25 6.08
N PHE A 163 -7.07 -6.77 4.95
CA PHE A 163 -7.19 -5.39 4.55
C PHE A 163 -7.49 -5.29 3.05
N GLN A 164 -8.15 -4.19 2.68
CA GLN A 164 -8.42 -3.85 1.30
C GLN A 164 -7.83 -2.49 0.99
N LEU A 165 -6.91 -2.45 0.03
CA LEU A 165 -6.29 -1.20 -0.41
C LEU A 165 -7.19 -0.50 -1.44
N PRO A 166 -7.27 0.84 -1.40
CA PRO A 166 -7.96 1.58 -2.45
C PRO A 166 -7.20 1.48 -3.78
N TYR A 167 -7.94 1.38 -4.88
CA TYR A 167 -7.38 1.52 -6.22
C TYR A 167 -7.11 3.01 -6.51
N LYS A 168 -5.82 3.37 -6.67
CA LYS A 168 -5.34 4.74 -6.90
C LYS A 168 -4.36 4.81 -8.10
N PRO A 169 -4.78 4.50 -9.34
CA PRO A 169 -3.87 4.36 -10.48
C PRO A 169 -3.11 5.64 -10.83
N ARG A 170 -3.66 6.82 -10.53
CA ARG A 170 -3.01 8.11 -10.79
C ARG A 170 -2.03 8.56 -9.70
N SER A 171 -2.00 7.85 -8.57
CA SER A 171 -0.93 8.03 -7.58
C SER A 171 0.36 7.42 -8.15
N PRO A 172 1.52 8.09 -8.03
CA PRO A 172 2.76 7.54 -8.57
C PRO A 172 3.04 6.13 -8.03
N LEU A 173 3.55 5.25 -8.89
CA LEU A 173 3.74 3.81 -8.60
C LEU A 173 4.50 3.54 -7.29
N SER A 174 5.52 4.34 -6.99
CA SER A 174 6.36 4.22 -5.78
C SER A 174 5.98 5.24 -4.69
N SER A 175 4.77 5.79 -4.71
CA SER A 175 4.34 6.83 -3.78
C SER A 175 3.84 6.21 -2.48
N GLN A 176 4.22 6.79 -1.34
CA GLN A 176 3.61 6.41 -0.07
C GLN A 176 2.12 6.73 -0.03
N ASP A 177 1.63 7.74 -0.77
CA ASP A 177 0.18 8.00 -0.86
C ASP A 177 -0.59 6.93 -1.66
N ARG A 178 0.04 5.84 -2.12
CA ARG A 178 -0.68 4.78 -2.83
C ARG A 178 -1.24 3.74 -1.83
N GLY A 179 -2.26 4.16 -1.08
CA GLY A 179 -2.94 3.28 -0.11
C GLY A 179 -2.14 3.05 1.18
N ASN A 180 -1.47 4.10 1.69
CA ASN A 180 -0.71 3.99 2.94
C ASN A 180 -1.61 3.65 4.14
N SER A 181 -1.18 2.68 4.93
CA SER A 181 -1.62 2.43 6.29
C SER A 181 -0.51 1.66 7.03
N GLY A 182 -0.74 1.29 8.28
CA GLY A 182 0.23 0.53 9.05
C GLY A 182 -0.40 -0.06 10.30
N VAL A 183 0.16 -1.18 10.75
CA VAL A 183 -0.22 -1.79 12.03
C VAL A 183 0.91 -1.56 13.01
N TYR A 184 0.65 -0.75 14.02
CA TYR A 184 1.64 -0.40 15.04
C TYR A 184 1.59 -1.42 16.18
N LEU A 185 2.55 -2.34 16.21
CA LEU A 185 2.72 -3.31 17.29
C LEU A 185 3.32 -2.58 18.51
N HIS A 186 2.66 -2.70 19.66
CA HIS A 186 3.02 -2.03 20.91
C HIS A 186 3.22 -0.50 20.78
N ASN A 187 2.52 0.14 19.83
CA ASN A 187 2.67 1.56 19.52
C ASN A 187 4.12 1.99 19.20
N ARG A 188 4.96 1.06 18.73
CA ARG A 188 6.39 1.32 18.46
C ARG A 188 6.86 0.79 17.11
N TYR A 189 6.42 -0.40 16.73
CA TYR A 189 6.93 -1.09 15.55
C TYR A 189 5.84 -1.17 14.48
N GLU A 190 6.04 -0.50 13.36
CA GLU A 190 5.07 -0.47 12.27
C GLU A 190 5.27 -1.66 11.33
N VAL A 191 4.23 -2.46 11.15
CA VAL A 191 4.11 -3.37 10.01
C VAL A 191 3.38 -2.62 8.91
N GLN A 192 4.12 -2.32 7.84
CA GLN A 192 3.64 -1.45 6.76
C GLN A 192 2.51 -2.10 5.93
N VAL A 193 1.52 -1.29 5.57
CA VAL A 193 0.44 -1.67 4.64
C VAL A 193 0.43 -0.66 3.48
N LEU A 194 0.67 -1.12 2.25
CA LEU A 194 0.79 -0.24 1.08
C LEU A 194 0.49 -0.96 -0.24
N ASP A 195 -0.09 -0.24 -1.22
CA ASP A 195 -0.19 -0.74 -2.60
C ASP A 195 1.16 -0.59 -3.30
N SER A 196 1.95 -1.66 -3.25
CA SER A 196 3.20 -1.81 -3.98
C SER A 196 3.05 -2.67 -5.25
N PHE A 197 1.83 -2.94 -5.69
CA PHE A 197 1.57 -3.86 -6.79
C PHE A 197 2.23 -3.40 -8.10
N GLY A 198 2.96 -4.33 -8.74
CA GLY A 198 3.64 -4.13 -10.03
C GLY A 198 4.85 -3.19 -10.00
N LEU A 199 5.27 -2.74 -8.82
CA LEU A 199 6.55 -2.04 -8.64
C LEU A 199 7.69 -3.06 -8.53
N VAL A 200 8.69 -2.92 -9.39
CA VAL A 200 9.95 -3.67 -9.29
C VAL A 200 10.85 -3.04 -8.24
N TYR A 201 11.48 -3.85 -7.39
CA TYR A 201 12.24 -3.36 -6.23
C TYR A 201 13.63 -2.80 -6.57
N ASP A 202 14.25 -3.25 -7.65
CA ASP A 202 15.49 -2.65 -8.10
C ASP A 202 15.19 -1.36 -8.90
N PRO A 203 15.61 -0.18 -8.40
CA PRO A 203 15.38 1.10 -9.05
C PRO A 203 15.86 1.16 -10.51
N ALA A 204 16.86 0.36 -10.90
CA ALA A 204 17.40 0.33 -12.25
C ALA A 204 16.34 -0.07 -13.31
N TYR A 205 15.34 -0.85 -12.90
CA TYR A 205 14.27 -1.31 -13.79
C TYR A 205 13.01 -0.42 -13.76
N VAL A 206 12.88 0.50 -12.80
CA VAL A 206 11.68 1.36 -12.68
C VAL A 206 11.68 2.44 -13.76
N LYS A 207 10.66 2.45 -14.64
CA LYS A 207 10.55 3.40 -15.77
C LYS A 207 9.67 4.62 -15.50
N VAL A 208 9.28 4.82 -14.25
CA VAL A 208 8.55 6.00 -13.79
C VAL A 208 9.38 6.79 -12.79
N LYS A 209 9.02 8.05 -12.54
CA LYS A 209 9.67 8.84 -11.49
C LYS A 209 9.47 8.18 -10.12
N ILE A 210 10.58 7.74 -9.53
CA ILE A 210 10.61 7.21 -8.16
C ILE A 210 10.30 8.34 -7.17
N ARG A 211 9.47 8.01 -6.18
CA ARG A 211 9.00 8.90 -5.11
C ARG A 211 9.48 8.46 -3.73
N SER A 212 9.58 7.16 -3.52
CA SER A 212 10.16 6.50 -2.33
C SER A 212 11.06 5.37 -2.84
N ASP A 213 12.15 5.06 -2.15
CA ASP A 213 12.99 3.92 -2.52
C ASP A 213 12.10 2.66 -2.54
N PRO A 214 12.01 1.91 -3.66
CA PRO A 214 11.20 0.70 -3.74
C PRO A 214 11.54 -0.38 -2.69
N ARG A 215 12.72 -0.28 -2.05
CA ARG A 215 13.20 -1.18 -0.99
C ARG A 215 12.98 -0.62 0.42
N GLN A 216 12.59 0.65 0.55
CA GLN A 216 12.39 1.30 1.85
C GLN A 216 11.08 2.09 1.86
N TRP A 217 10.17 1.66 2.73
CA TRP A 217 8.90 2.34 2.98
C TRP A 217 8.93 2.94 4.38
N CYS A 218 8.21 4.04 4.61
CA CYS A 218 8.02 4.52 5.99
C CYS A 218 7.49 3.38 6.85
N GLY A 219 8.00 3.28 8.08
CA GLY A 219 7.77 2.16 8.99
C GLY A 219 8.84 1.06 8.92
N CYS A 220 9.58 0.95 7.80
CA CYS A 220 10.69 0.02 7.63
C CYS A 220 12.04 0.73 7.91
N PHE A 221 12.36 0.99 9.18
CA PHE A 221 13.69 1.43 9.59
C PHE A 221 14.50 0.28 10.17
#